data_AF-A0A133KQD8-F1
#
_entry.id   AF-A0A133KQD8-F1
#
_cell.length_a   1.000
_cell.length_b   1.000
_cell.length_c   1.000
_cell.angle_alpha   90.00
_cell.angle_beta   90.00
_cell.angle_gamma   90.00
#
_symmetry.space_group_name_H-M   'P 1'
#
loop_
_entity.id
_entity.type
_entity.pdbx_description
1 polymer ?
#
loop_
_entity_poly.entity_id
_entity_poly.type
_entity_poly.pdbx_seq_one_letter_code
_entity_poly.pdbx_strand_id
1 'polypeptide(L)'
;MHNKSLEALTVSPSGHQIVVGNEYALKNDSPSGKDIATTARRALVYRDDVKGAKGQWKLVKQVAFKAADVNMGITEFAAIGEDGFLVLERSWDQTHGYGIKLAYAHGIAAAPDVSDVASLSKSADSSFLPVTELADFGGKLTLGAQFKPNAQYMDANPLLDNFEDLVITHADDNGRLDLSLLTDNNFDTTETTRIVNVQIDRSVFVADPSNGDGQQHGATIQRPSGAGLGGSTVRLAHTGAAVTAVFMLAAVTLTSGLVLIAGRRLRISRE
;
A
#
# COMPACT_ATOMS: atom_id res chain seq x y z
N MET A 1 -8.22 19.06 -15.50
CA MET A 1 -8.30 17.62 -15.21
C MET A 1 -8.34 17.48 -13.71
N HIS A 2 -9.30 16.76 -13.14
CA HIS A 2 -9.33 16.47 -11.71
C HIS A 2 -8.74 15.07 -11.55
N ASN A 3 -7.60 14.98 -10.89
CA ASN A 3 -7.11 13.72 -10.37
C ASN A 3 -7.76 13.56 -8.99
N LYS A 4 -8.10 12.32 -8.60
CA LYS A 4 -8.25 11.96 -7.18
C LYS A 4 -6.96 12.27 -6.41
N SER A 5 -7.01 12.16 -5.08
CA SER A 5 -5.87 12.39 -4.20
C SER A 5 -4.65 11.55 -4.60
N LEU A 6 -3.48 12.15 -4.45
CA LEU A 6 -2.23 11.41 -4.32
C LEU A 6 -2.30 10.72 -2.96
N GLU A 7 -2.26 9.39 -2.94
CA GLU A 7 -2.44 8.61 -1.71
C GLU A 7 -1.16 7.86 -1.35
N ALA A 8 -0.51 7.23 -2.32
CA ALA A 8 0.63 6.37 -2.04
C ALA A 8 1.98 7.04 -2.36
N LEU A 9 2.95 6.87 -1.45
CA LEU A 9 4.30 7.37 -1.61
C LEU A 9 5.30 6.43 -0.95
N THR A 10 6.26 5.93 -1.72
CA THR A 10 7.34 5.13 -1.17
C THR A 10 8.71 5.53 -1.68
N VAL A 11 9.73 5.30 -0.85
CA VAL A 11 11.14 5.49 -1.18
C VAL A 11 11.80 4.12 -1.21
N SER A 12 12.59 3.83 -2.24
CA SER A 12 13.32 2.58 -2.33
C SER A 12 14.37 2.45 -1.22
N PRO A 13 14.78 1.22 -0.85
CA PRO A 13 15.79 1.01 0.19
C PRO A 13 17.14 1.68 -0.08
N SER A 14 17.51 1.91 -1.35
CA SER A 14 18.74 2.64 -1.68
C SER A 14 18.62 4.15 -1.43
N GLY A 15 17.39 4.66 -1.32
CA GLY A 15 17.11 6.09 -1.20
C GLY A 15 17.16 6.84 -2.54
N HIS A 16 17.30 6.14 -3.67
CA HIS A 16 17.48 6.74 -5.00
C HIS A 16 16.25 6.69 -5.92
N GLN A 17 15.17 6.05 -5.49
CA GLN A 17 13.91 5.98 -6.21
C GLN A 17 12.74 6.37 -5.31
N ILE A 18 11.83 7.18 -5.86
CA ILE A 18 10.51 7.44 -5.28
C ILE A 18 9.45 6.91 -6.24
N VAL A 19 8.44 6.24 -5.69
CA VAL A 19 7.25 5.82 -6.43
C VAL A 19 6.02 6.48 -5.80
N VAL A 20 5.19 7.11 -6.64
CA VAL A 20 3.98 7.83 -6.19
C VAL A 20 2.76 7.35 -6.95
N GLY A 21 1.63 7.16 -6.27
CA GLY A 21 0.38 6.70 -6.86
C GLY A 21 -0.82 7.56 -6.46
N ASN A 22 -1.82 7.62 -7.34
CA ASN A 22 -3.14 8.14 -6.99
C ASN A 22 -4.00 7.02 -6.40
N GLU A 23 -5.00 7.37 -5.60
CA GLU A 23 -5.99 6.41 -5.07
C GLU A 23 -6.65 5.58 -6.19
N TYR A 24 -7.14 6.26 -7.23
CA TYR A 24 -7.88 5.68 -8.34
C TYR A 24 -7.28 6.07 -9.70
N ALA A 25 -7.84 5.48 -10.75
CA ALA A 25 -7.50 5.79 -12.13
C ALA A 25 -7.63 7.29 -12.42
N LEU A 26 -6.82 7.79 -13.34
CA LEU A 26 -7.04 9.12 -13.89
C LEU A 26 -8.35 9.11 -14.69
N LYS A 27 -9.05 10.24 -14.72
CA LYS A 27 -10.28 10.42 -15.51
C LYS A 27 -10.15 9.92 -16.95
N ASN A 28 -9.01 10.18 -17.60
CA ASN A 28 -8.78 9.79 -18.99
C ASN A 28 -8.47 8.30 -19.16
N ASP A 29 -8.07 7.59 -18.11
CA ASP A 29 -7.84 6.15 -18.13
C ASP A 29 -9.13 5.34 -17.95
N SER A 30 -10.23 6.01 -17.59
CA SER A 30 -11.54 5.41 -17.45
C SER A 30 -12.36 5.45 -18.75
N PRO A 31 -12.94 4.32 -19.20
CA PRO A 31 -13.84 4.30 -20.35
C PRO A 31 -15.06 5.23 -20.20
N SER A 32 -15.53 5.44 -18.96
CA SER A 32 -16.70 6.25 -18.66
C SER A 32 -16.36 7.66 -18.15
N GLY A 33 -15.06 7.97 -18.03
CA GLY A 33 -14.58 9.19 -17.38
C GLY A 33 -14.83 9.24 -15.86
N LYS A 34 -15.19 8.10 -15.26
CA LYS A 34 -15.34 7.93 -13.80
C LYS A 34 -14.17 7.10 -13.25
N ASP A 35 -13.58 7.54 -12.14
CA ASP A 35 -12.33 6.95 -11.64
C ASP A 35 -12.50 5.47 -11.17
N ILE A 36 -13.72 5.08 -10.77
CA ILE A 36 -14.10 3.72 -10.31
C ILE A 36 -14.70 2.87 -11.45
N ALA A 37 -14.18 2.98 -12.68
CA ALA A 37 -14.68 2.19 -13.82
C ALA A 37 -13.58 1.41 -14.55
N THR A 38 -12.40 1.32 -13.95
CA THR A 38 -11.25 0.59 -14.47
C THR A 38 -10.33 0.16 -13.34
N THR A 39 -9.64 -0.96 -13.51
CA THR A 39 -8.57 -1.40 -12.62
C THR A 39 -7.22 -0.77 -12.96
N ALA A 40 -7.10 -0.09 -14.10
CA ALA A 40 -5.84 0.53 -14.50
C ALA A 40 -5.42 1.63 -13.52
N ARG A 41 -4.16 1.60 -13.10
CA ARG A 41 -3.51 2.57 -12.21
C ARG A 41 -2.20 3.01 -12.82
N ARG A 42 -1.77 4.22 -12.45
CA ARG A 42 -0.45 4.77 -12.80
C ARG A 42 0.36 4.98 -11.54
N ALA A 43 1.64 4.65 -11.60
CA ALA A 43 2.63 5.08 -10.64
C ALA A 43 3.71 5.93 -11.31
N LEU A 44 4.03 7.06 -10.69
CA LEU A 44 5.09 7.96 -11.11
C LEU A 44 6.41 7.50 -10.50
N VAL A 45 7.44 7.32 -11.31
CA VAL A 45 8.76 6.87 -10.84
C VAL A 45 9.74 8.03 -10.94
N TYR A 46 10.25 8.48 -9.80
CA TYR A 46 11.25 9.53 -9.69
C TYR A 46 12.60 8.94 -9.29
N ARG A 47 13.69 9.53 -9.82
CA ARG A 47 15.07 9.17 -9.51
C ARG A 47 15.91 10.40 -9.22
N ASP A 48 16.87 10.29 -8.31
CA ASP A 48 17.84 11.36 -8.01
C ASP A 48 19.27 11.04 -8.51
N ASP A 49 19.49 9.83 -9.02
CA ASP A 49 20.76 9.29 -9.51
C ASP A 49 20.93 9.36 -11.04
N VAL A 50 19.90 9.86 -11.73
CA VAL A 50 19.98 10.25 -13.15
C VAL A 50 20.69 11.60 -13.30
N LYS A 51 21.48 11.77 -14.38
CA LYS A 51 22.26 13.00 -14.64
C LYS A 51 21.44 14.26 -14.34
N GLY A 52 21.89 15.04 -13.36
CA GLY A 52 21.17 16.20 -12.81
C GLY A 52 21.96 16.89 -11.69
N ALA A 53 21.43 18.00 -11.16
CA ALA A 53 22.04 18.65 -10.01
C ALA A 53 21.78 17.83 -8.73
N LYS A 54 22.76 17.76 -7.82
CA LYS A 54 22.60 17.11 -6.50
C LYS A 54 21.35 17.63 -5.79
N GLY A 55 20.47 16.71 -5.35
CA GLY A 55 19.26 17.02 -4.58
C GLY A 55 18.00 17.27 -5.41
N GLN A 56 17.99 16.90 -6.69
CA GLN A 56 16.80 17.01 -7.56
C GLN A 56 16.23 15.63 -7.91
N TRP A 57 14.99 15.38 -7.49
CA TRP A 57 14.19 14.25 -7.98
C TRP A 57 13.68 14.55 -9.38
N LYS A 58 13.86 13.62 -10.31
CA LYS A 58 13.37 13.72 -11.68
C LYS A 58 12.39 12.60 -11.97
N LEU A 59 11.23 12.93 -12.53
CA LEU A 59 10.32 11.93 -13.09
C LEU A 59 11.04 11.26 -14.27
N VAL A 60 11.25 9.95 -14.20
CA VAL A 60 11.97 9.19 -15.23
C VAL A 60 11.06 8.30 -16.07
N LYS A 61 9.90 7.91 -15.54
CA LYS A 61 8.86 7.17 -16.26
C LYS A 61 7.54 7.19 -15.48
N GLN A 62 6.46 6.90 -16.16
CA GLN A 62 5.21 6.44 -15.56
C GLN A 62 5.06 4.95 -15.86
N VAL A 63 4.71 4.16 -14.86
CA VAL A 63 4.40 2.73 -15.02
C VAL A 63 2.92 2.50 -14.77
N ALA A 64 2.33 1.55 -15.49
CA ALA A 64 0.94 1.14 -15.27
C ALA A 64 0.88 -0.17 -14.49
N PHE A 65 -0.15 -0.36 -13.68
CA PHE A 65 -0.47 -1.64 -13.06
C PHE A 65 -1.99 -1.77 -12.91
N LYS A 66 -2.47 -2.96 -12.54
CA LYS A 66 -3.90 -3.20 -12.31
C LYS A 66 -4.15 -3.38 -10.81
N ALA A 67 -5.12 -2.64 -10.28
CA ALA A 67 -5.70 -2.90 -8.98
C ALA A 67 -6.52 -4.21 -9.00
N ALA A 68 -6.80 -4.78 -7.83
CA ALA A 68 -7.52 -6.05 -7.73
C ALA A 68 -8.97 -5.98 -8.24
N ASP A 69 -9.64 -4.83 -8.02
CA ASP A 69 -10.99 -4.57 -8.53
C ASP A 69 -11.18 -3.07 -8.84
N VAL A 70 -12.22 -2.72 -9.61
CA VAL A 70 -12.53 -1.32 -9.93
C VAL A 70 -12.83 -0.48 -8.68
N ASN A 71 -13.37 -1.09 -7.61
CA ASN A 71 -13.70 -0.44 -6.34
C ASN A 71 -12.52 -0.34 -5.36
N MET A 72 -11.35 -0.89 -5.72
CA MET A 72 -10.16 -0.84 -4.87
C MET A 72 -9.38 0.45 -5.12
N GLY A 73 -9.36 1.32 -4.12
CA GLY A 73 -8.47 2.46 -4.03
C GLY A 73 -7.11 2.02 -3.50
N ILE A 74 -6.04 2.62 -4.00
CA ILE A 74 -4.70 2.47 -3.44
C ILE A 74 -4.60 3.37 -2.21
N THR A 75 -4.17 2.82 -1.08
CA THR A 75 -3.96 3.60 0.14
C THR A 75 -2.48 3.80 0.46
N GLU A 76 -1.63 2.82 0.15
CA GLU A 76 -0.18 2.99 0.35
C GLU A 76 0.66 2.08 -0.58
N PHE A 77 1.89 2.52 -0.85
CA PHE A 77 2.98 1.74 -1.42
C PHE A 77 4.08 1.48 -0.40
N ALA A 78 4.72 0.30 -0.47
CA ALA A 78 5.96 0.04 0.24
C ALA A 78 7.00 -0.61 -0.67
N ALA A 79 8.10 0.09 -0.96
CA ALA A 79 9.12 -0.37 -1.88
C ALA A 79 9.81 -1.65 -1.40
N ILE A 80 9.96 -2.61 -2.32
CA ILE A 80 10.78 -3.81 -2.13
C ILE A 80 11.92 -3.74 -3.14
N GLY A 81 13.09 -3.33 -2.66
CA GLY A 81 14.23 -3.04 -3.53
C GLY A 81 13.94 -1.90 -4.50
N GLU A 82 14.57 -1.95 -5.67
CA GLU A 82 14.43 -0.93 -6.72
C GLU A 82 13.37 -1.29 -7.77
N ASP A 83 13.01 -2.56 -7.88
CA ASP A 83 12.26 -3.08 -9.03
C ASP A 83 10.81 -3.46 -8.71
N GLY A 84 10.33 -3.19 -7.49
CA GLY A 84 8.96 -3.45 -7.12
C GLY A 84 8.53 -2.75 -5.84
N PHE A 85 7.22 -2.81 -5.59
CA PHE A 85 6.59 -2.26 -4.40
C PHE A 85 5.34 -3.07 -4.04
N LEU A 86 5.04 -3.11 -2.75
CA LEU A 86 3.74 -3.53 -2.25
C LEU A 86 2.69 -2.49 -2.57
N VAL A 87 1.47 -2.94 -2.81
CA VAL A 87 0.27 -2.11 -2.98
C VAL A 87 -0.73 -2.52 -1.93
N LEU A 88 -1.02 -1.62 -0.99
CA LEU A 88 -2.15 -1.75 -0.09
C LEU A 88 -3.38 -1.16 -0.77
N GLU A 89 -4.43 -1.97 -0.87
CA GLU A 89 -5.67 -1.60 -1.53
C GLU A 89 -6.84 -1.71 -0.56
N ARG A 90 -7.75 -0.74 -0.65
CA ARG A 90 -8.94 -0.65 0.17
C ARG A 90 -10.17 -0.34 -0.66
N SER A 91 -11.25 -1.05 -0.38
CA SER A 91 -12.60 -0.70 -0.81
C SER A 91 -13.51 -0.53 0.40
N TRP A 92 -14.65 0.14 0.21
CA TRP A 92 -15.72 0.20 1.18
C TRP A 92 -17.07 0.10 0.49
N ASP A 93 -17.96 -0.74 1.02
CA ASP A 93 -19.36 -0.72 0.66
C ASP A 93 -20.28 -0.97 1.86
N GLN A 94 -21.54 -0.54 1.74
CA GLN A 94 -22.52 -0.59 2.82
C GLN A 94 -22.93 -2.01 3.24
N THR A 95 -22.70 -3.01 2.39
CA THR A 95 -23.11 -4.41 2.59
C THR A 95 -22.00 -5.23 3.24
N HIS A 96 -20.75 -5.02 2.81
CA HIS A 96 -19.62 -5.86 3.22
C HIS A 96 -18.61 -5.14 4.11
N GLY A 97 -18.72 -3.82 4.27
CA GLY A 97 -17.73 -3.02 5.00
C GLY A 97 -16.44 -2.84 4.20
N TYR A 98 -15.30 -2.86 4.88
CA TYR A 98 -13.99 -2.72 4.24
C TYR A 98 -13.51 -4.01 3.57
N GLY A 99 -13.06 -3.90 2.33
CA GLY A 99 -12.26 -4.93 1.66
C GLY A 99 -10.81 -4.48 1.60
N ILE A 100 -9.87 -5.27 2.14
CA ILE A 100 -8.45 -4.92 2.17
C ILE A 100 -7.63 -6.00 1.48
N LYS A 101 -6.82 -5.59 0.51
CA LYS A 101 -5.93 -6.48 -0.23
C LYS A 101 -4.50 -5.95 -0.21
N LEU A 102 -3.56 -6.88 -0.24
CA LEU A 102 -2.14 -6.60 -0.40
C LEU A 102 -1.66 -7.27 -1.67
N ALA A 103 -1.02 -6.51 -2.56
CA ALA A 103 -0.42 -7.03 -3.76
C ALA A 103 1.05 -6.60 -3.88
N TYR A 104 1.76 -7.21 -4.81
CA TYR A 104 3.13 -6.85 -5.18
C TYR A 104 3.20 -6.56 -6.67
N ALA A 105 3.51 -5.31 -7.02
CA ALA A 105 3.74 -4.86 -8.38
C ALA A 105 5.26 -4.81 -8.66
N HIS A 106 5.70 -5.32 -9.82
CA HIS A 106 7.13 -5.54 -10.06
C HIS A 106 7.59 -5.45 -11.50
N GLY A 107 8.90 -5.38 -11.70
CA GLY A 107 9.51 -5.21 -13.01
C GLY A 107 9.59 -3.75 -13.46
N ILE A 108 9.66 -2.79 -12.54
CA ILE A 108 9.71 -1.34 -12.83
C ILE A 108 10.80 -1.00 -13.84
N ALA A 109 11.98 -1.61 -13.75
CA ALA A 109 13.10 -1.37 -14.62
C ALA A 109 12.76 -1.72 -16.08
N ALA A 110 12.13 -2.87 -16.31
CA ALA A 110 11.74 -3.39 -17.61
C ALA A 110 10.38 -2.86 -18.12
N ALA A 111 9.60 -2.23 -17.25
CA ALA A 111 8.27 -1.75 -17.57
C ALA A 111 8.28 -0.69 -18.68
N PRO A 112 7.33 -0.74 -19.64
CA PRO A 112 7.10 0.33 -20.58
C PRO A 112 6.78 1.65 -19.88
N ASP A 113 7.28 2.75 -20.43
CA ASP A 113 6.89 4.08 -19.99
C ASP A 113 5.53 4.46 -20.62
N VAL A 114 4.53 4.68 -19.78
CA VAL A 114 3.18 5.05 -20.20
C VAL A 114 2.91 6.57 -20.12
N SER A 115 3.95 7.39 -19.95
CA SER A 115 3.81 8.85 -19.81
C SER A 115 3.03 9.50 -20.95
N ASP A 116 3.26 9.06 -22.19
CA ASP A 116 2.61 9.59 -23.39
C ASP A 116 1.33 8.82 -23.79
N VAL A 117 0.94 7.81 -23.00
CA VAL A 117 -0.28 7.05 -23.25
C VAL A 117 -1.47 7.90 -22.81
N ALA A 118 -2.29 8.35 -23.76
CA ALA A 118 -3.45 9.20 -23.49
C ALA A 118 -4.51 8.53 -22.60
N SER A 119 -4.65 7.20 -22.70
CA SER A 119 -5.60 6.42 -21.90
C SER A 119 -5.14 4.97 -21.76
N LEU A 120 -5.08 4.47 -20.53
CA LEU A 120 -4.81 3.07 -20.23
C LEU A 120 -5.98 2.14 -20.56
N SER A 121 -7.20 2.66 -20.75
CA SER A 121 -8.41 1.84 -21.01
C SER A 121 -8.32 0.93 -22.23
N LYS A 122 -7.46 1.26 -23.19
CA LYS A 122 -7.24 0.50 -24.44
C LYS A 122 -5.81 -0.04 -24.54
N SER A 123 -5.02 0.09 -23.48
CA SER A 123 -3.65 -0.41 -23.47
C SER A 123 -3.64 -1.93 -23.42
N ALA A 124 -2.69 -2.54 -24.12
CA ALA A 124 -2.45 -3.97 -24.04
C ALA A 124 -1.93 -4.37 -22.66
N ASP A 125 -2.14 -5.61 -22.25
CA ASP A 125 -1.67 -6.11 -20.95
C ASP A 125 -0.15 -6.00 -20.77
N SER A 126 0.61 -6.04 -21.87
CA SER A 126 2.06 -5.84 -21.86
C SER A 126 2.49 -4.42 -21.47
N SER A 127 1.58 -3.45 -21.43
CA SER A 127 1.83 -2.10 -20.92
C SER A 127 1.82 -2.02 -19.39
N PHE A 128 1.36 -3.08 -18.71
CA PHE A 128 1.18 -3.10 -17.26
C PHE A 128 2.28 -3.93 -16.59
N LEU A 129 2.72 -3.48 -15.41
CA LEU A 129 3.51 -4.28 -14.48
C LEU A 129 2.75 -5.56 -14.15
N PRO A 130 3.43 -6.71 -14.08
CA PRO A 130 2.93 -7.86 -13.35
C PRO A 130 2.57 -7.48 -11.91
N VAL A 131 1.41 -7.95 -11.46
CA VAL A 131 0.90 -7.77 -10.09
C VAL A 131 0.54 -9.14 -9.54
N THR A 132 1.01 -9.41 -8.32
CA THR A 132 0.70 -10.66 -7.60
C THR A 132 -0.04 -10.33 -6.32
N GLU A 133 -1.25 -10.85 -6.14
CA GLU A 133 -1.97 -10.75 -4.87
C GLU A 133 -1.22 -11.57 -3.82
N LEU A 134 -0.91 -10.96 -2.67
CA LEU A 134 -0.21 -11.58 -1.55
C LEU A 134 -1.13 -11.91 -0.38
N ALA A 135 -2.16 -11.09 -0.16
CA ALA A 135 -3.14 -11.32 0.88
C ALA A 135 -4.49 -10.66 0.56
N ASP A 136 -5.55 -11.32 1.03
CA ASP A 136 -6.89 -10.77 1.16
C ASP A 136 -7.27 -10.83 2.64
N PHE A 137 -7.35 -9.67 3.29
CA PHE A 137 -7.70 -9.60 4.71
C PHE A 137 -9.22 -9.69 4.95
N GLY A 138 -10.02 -9.64 3.89
CA GLY A 138 -11.48 -9.82 3.87
C GLY A 138 -12.00 -11.13 4.48
N GLY A 139 -11.10 -12.09 4.72
CA GLY A 139 -11.43 -13.39 5.31
C GLY A 139 -11.90 -13.36 6.76
N LYS A 140 -12.20 -14.54 7.33
CA LYS A 140 -12.72 -14.72 8.70
C LYS A 140 -11.69 -14.52 9.83
N LEU A 141 -10.48 -14.04 9.51
CA LEU A 141 -9.41 -13.91 10.49
C LEU A 141 -9.66 -12.70 11.38
N THR A 142 -9.97 -12.90 12.65
CA THR A 142 -10.30 -11.80 13.58
C THR A 142 -9.18 -11.42 14.54
N LEU A 143 -8.16 -12.27 14.72
CA LEU A 143 -7.08 -12.13 15.72
C LEU A 143 -7.57 -11.75 17.14
N GLY A 144 -8.81 -12.10 17.49
CA GLY A 144 -9.42 -11.73 18.77
C GLY A 144 -9.79 -10.24 18.90
N ALA A 145 -9.73 -9.48 17.81
CA ALA A 145 -10.20 -8.10 17.79
C ALA A 145 -11.66 -8.01 18.20
N GLN A 146 -11.95 -7.02 19.03
CA GLN A 146 -13.31 -6.75 19.46
C GLN A 146 -14.04 -6.03 18.35
N PHE A 147 -15.18 -6.59 17.96
CA PHE A 147 -16.10 -5.92 17.06
C PHE A 147 -16.65 -4.68 17.76
N LYS A 148 -16.57 -3.54 17.08
CA LYS A 148 -17.34 -2.37 17.47
C LYS A 148 -18.66 -2.44 16.71
N PRO A 149 -19.80 -2.67 17.40
CA PRO A 149 -21.06 -2.86 16.74
C PRO A 149 -21.41 -1.67 15.87
N ASN A 150 -21.60 -1.92 14.57
CA ASN A 150 -22.34 -1.03 13.71
C ASN A 150 -23.68 -1.70 13.35
N ALA A 151 -24.70 -0.88 13.07
CA ALA A 151 -26.03 -1.39 12.76
C ALA A 151 -26.15 -2.00 11.35
N GLN A 152 -25.10 -1.92 10.54
CA GLN A 152 -25.17 -2.06 9.08
C GLN A 152 -24.49 -3.33 8.56
N TYR A 153 -23.51 -3.88 9.27
CA TYR A 153 -22.80 -5.12 8.96
C TYR A 153 -22.34 -5.83 10.24
N MET A 154 -23.26 -6.57 10.87
CA MET A 154 -23.03 -7.24 12.16
C MET A 154 -22.04 -8.41 12.13
N ASP A 155 -21.67 -8.88 10.93
CA ASP A 155 -20.78 -10.03 10.72
C ASP A 155 -19.46 -9.66 10.01
N ALA A 156 -19.12 -8.37 9.94
CA ALA A 156 -17.86 -7.93 9.34
C ALA A 156 -16.66 -8.36 10.20
N ASN A 157 -15.51 -8.61 9.55
CA ASN A 157 -14.29 -8.94 10.26
C ASN A 157 -13.85 -7.76 11.16
N PRO A 158 -13.73 -7.93 12.49
CA PRO A 158 -13.45 -6.85 13.44
C PRO A 158 -12.03 -6.26 13.35
N LEU A 159 -11.18 -6.82 12.48
CA LEU A 159 -9.89 -6.24 12.11
C LEU A 159 -9.97 -5.28 10.93
N LEU A 160 -11.02 -5.37 10.12
CA LEU A 160 -11.16 -4.58 8.89
C LEU A 160 -11.75 -3.23 9.22
N ASP A 161 -10.84 -2.28 9.42
CA ASP A 161 -11.11 -0.86 9.53
C ASP A 161 -10.50 -0.14 8.31
N ASN A 162 -10.51 1.20 8.34
CA ASN A 162 -9.95 2.06 7.32
C ASN A 162 -8.41 1.94 7.28
N PHE A 163 -7.85 0.91 6.64
CA PHE A 163 -6.41 0.77 6.45
C PHE A 163 -5.86 1.86 5.53
N GLU A 164 -4.96 2.70 6.04
CA GLU A 164 -4.43 3.87 5.34
C GLU A 164 -2.90 3.88 5.21
N ASP A 165 -2.18 3.04 5.95
CA ASP A 165 -0.71 3.04 5.93
C ASP A 165 -0.14 1.62 6.04
N LEU A 166 1.05 1.45 5.48
CA LEU A 166 1.82 0.22 5.43
C LEU A 166 3.31 0.54 5.51
N VAL A 167 4.01 -0.12 6.42
CA VAL A 167 5.47 -0.15 6.45
C VAL A 167 6.01 -1.58 6.48
N ILE A 168 7.06 -1.81 5.69
CA ILE A 168 7.89 -3.01 5.79
C ILE A 168 8.85 -2.80 6.97
N THR A 169 8.66 -3.57 8.04
CA THR A 169 9.50 -3.50 9.23
C THR A 169 10.74 -4.39 9.12
N HIS A 170 10.65 -5.46 8.33
CA HIS A 170 11.75 -6.34 8.02
C HIS A 170 11.45 -7.12 6.73
N ALA A 171 12.49 -7.37 5.95
CA ALA A 171 12.45 -8.22 4.77
C ALA A 171 13.69 -9.10 4.79
N ASP A 172 13.53 -10.40 4.60
CA ASP A 172 14.65 -11.33 4.50
C ASP A 172 14.91 -11.80 3.07
N ASP A 173 16.10 -12.38 2.85
CA ASP A 173 16.54 -12.87 1.55
C ASP A 173 15.71 -14.07 1.04
N ASN A 174 14.90 -14.69 1.91
CA ASN A 174 14.03 -15.82 1.54
C ASN A 174 12.65 -15.35 1.08
N GLY A 175 12.41 -14.03 0.99
CA GLY A 175 11.15 -13.47 0.53
C GLY A 175 10.09 -13.33 1.63
N ARG A 176 10.46 -13.50 2.90
CA ARG A 176 9.57 -13.20 4.03
C ARG A 176 9.56 -11.70 4.30
N LEU A 177 8.37 -11.16 4.53
CA LEU A 177 8.13 -9.77 4.85
C LEU A 177 7.37 -9.67 6.18
N ASP A 178 7.89 -8.84 7.08
CA ASP A 178 7.20 -8.43 8.30
C ASP A 178 6.66 -7.01 8.09
N LEU A 179 5.36 -6.86 8.21
CA LEU A 179 4.64 -5.63 7.88
C LEU A 179 3.94 -5.09 9.12
N SER A 180 3.95 -3.76 9.28
CA SER A 180 3.04 -3.05 10.18
C SER A 180 2.10 -2.22 9.34
N LEU A 181 0.81 -2.41 9.55
CA LEU A 181 -0.26 -1.68 8.87
C LEU A 181 -0.98 -0.81 9.89
N LEU A 182 -1.47 0.35 9.47
CA LEU A 182 -2.24 1.26 10.31
C LEU A 182 -3.67 1.36 9.79
N THR A 183 -4.63 1.19 10.69
CA THR A 183 -6.00 1.63 10.45
C THR A 183 -6.19 3.02 11.05
N ASP A 184 -6.88 3.88 10.31
CA ASP A 184 -7.49 5.09 10.84
C ASP A 184 -8.93 4.76 11.28
N ASN A 185 -9.51 5.58 12.16
CA ASN A 185 -10.92 5.51 12.47
C ASN A 185 -11.75 6.57 11.73
N ASN A 186 -11.11 7.48 11.00
CA ASN A 186 -11.77 8.56 10.26
C ASN A 186 -12.81 9.34 11.10
N PHE A 187 -12.56 9.46 12.41
CA PHE A 187 -13.49 9.99 13.42
C PHE A 187 -14.83 9.23 13.59
N ASP A 188 -14.99 8.05 12.97
CA ASP A 188 -16.09 7.13 13.18
C ASP A 188 -15.90 6.33 14.49
N THR A 189 -16.92 6.36 15.35
CA THR A 189 -16.92 5.62 16.61
C THR A 189 -16.99 4.10 16.43
N THR A 190 -17.41 3.63 15.25
CA THR A 190 -17.51 2.22 14.88
C THR A 190 -16.20 1.66 14.33
N GLU A 191 -15.23 2.53 14.01
CA GLU A 191 -13.89 2.14 13.56
C GLU A 191 -12.85 2.27 14.69
N THR A 192 -11.68 1.67 14.53
CA THR A 192 -10.61 1.72 15.53
C THR A 192 -9.25 1.98 14.90
N THR A 193 -8.58 3.04 15.35
CA THR A 193 -7.16 3.28 15.03
C THR A 193 -6.28 2.25 15.71
N ARG A 194 -5.56 1.42 14.94
CA ARG A 194 -4.65 0.41 15.50
C ARG A 194 -3.53 0.04 14.54
N ILE A 195 -2.44 -0.50 15.09
CA ILE A 195 -1.39 -1.15 14.32
C ILE A 195 -1.67 -2.64 14.22
N VAL A 196 -1.67 -3.17 13.00
CA VAL A 196 -1.82 -4.60 12.70
C VAL A 196 -0.50 -5.10 12.14
N ASN A 197 0.12 -6.06 12.84
CA ASN A 197 1.36 -6.67 12.38
C ASN A 197 1.06 -7.98 11.67
N VAL A 198 1.56 -8.12 10.45
CA VAL A 198 1.36 -9.32 9.63
C VAL A 198 2.66 -9.77 9.04
N GLN A 199 2.70 -11.05 8.70
CA GLN A 199 3.84 -11.66 8.06
C GLN A 199 3.38 -12.31 6.76
N ILE A 200 4.12 -12.03 5.70
CA ILE A 200 3.82 -12.48 4.36
C ILE A 200 5.03 -13.22 3.83
N ASP A 201 4.82 -14.40 3.26
CA ASP A 201 5.84 -15.10 2.51
C ASP A 201 5.61 -14.85 1.02
N ARG A 202 6.55 -14.17 0.37
CA ARG A 202 6.48 -13.87 -1.06
C ARG A 202 7.05 -14.99 -1.94
N SER A 203 7.86 -15.89 -1.37
CA SER A 203 8.49 -16.96 -2.14
C SER A 203 7.47 -17.95 -2.69
N VAL A 204 6.35 -18.10 -2.00
CA VAL A 204 5.19 -18.92 -2.42
C VAL A 204 4.57 -18.43 -3.73
N PHE A 205 4.85 -17.18 -4.13
CA PHE A 205 4.27 -16.53 -5.30
C PHE A 205 5.27 -16.23 -6.43
N VAL A 206 6.58 -16.25 -6.12
CA VAL A 206 7.66 -16.04 -7.11
C VAL A 206 8.07 -17.37 -7.77
N ALA A 207 7.57 -18.51 -7.27
CA ALA A 207 7.81 -19.82 -7.86
C ALA A 207 6.87 -20.10 -9.05
N ASP A 208 7.44 -19.99 -10.26
CA ASP A 208 7.02 -20.63 -11.52
C ASP A 208 6.04 -19.86 -12.46
N PRO A 209 6.54 -19.20 -13.52
CA PRO A 209 5.73 -18.66 -14.62
C PRO A 209 5.08 -19.72 -15.53
N SER A 210 5.29 -21.02 -15.30
CA SER A 210 4.83 -22.10 -16.18
C SER A 210 3.64 -22.93 -15.67
N ASN A 211 3.16 -22.70 -14.45
CA ASN A 211 1.98 -23.41 -13.93
C ASN A 211 0.73 -22.51 -13.98
N GLY A 212 -0.09 -22.74 -15.00
CA GLY A 212 -1.38 -22.09 -15.24
C GLY A 212 -2.47 -22.52 -14.26
N ASP A 213 -2.18 -22.45 -12.96
CA ASP A 213 -2.99 -23.04 -11.92
C ASP A 213 -3.53 -21.90 -11.06
N GLY A 214 -4.76 -21.45 -11.35
CA GLY A 214 -5.46 -20.39 -10.62
C GLY A 214 -5.86 -20.79 -9.20
N GLN A 215 -4.88 -21.16 -8.36
CA GLN A 215 -5.06 -21.49 -6.95
C GLN A 215 -4.56 -20.33 -6.08
N GLN A 216 -5.45 -19.79 -5.24
CA GLN A 216 -5.11 -18.81 -4.21
C GLN A 216 -4.23 -19.47 -3.15
N HIS A 217 -2.93 -19.20 -3.18
CA HIS A 217 -2.02 -19.59 -2.10
C HIS A 217 -2.01 -18.48 -1.05
N GLY A 218 -2.70 -18.68 0.08
CA GLY A 218 -2.89 -17.65 1.10
C GLY A 218 -1.64 -17.32 1.90
N ALA A 219 -1.51 -16.06 2.32
CA ALA A 219 -0.58 -15.62 3.35
C ALA A 219 -0.67 -16.53 4.60
N THR A 220 0.45 -17.13 4.99
CA THR A 220 0.54 -17.87 6.25
C THR A 220 1.07 -16.94 7.33
N ILE A 221 0.20 -16.50 8.25
CA ILE A 221 0.65 -15.84 9.49
C ILE A 221 1.24 -16.93 10.40
N GLN A 222 2.56 -17.14 10.33
CA GLN A 222 3.24 -18.17 11.12
C GLN A 222 3.40 -17.76 12.58
N ARG A 223 3.10 -18.69 13.50
CA ARG A 223 3.60 -18.66 14.87
C ARG A 223 5.09 -19.01 14.87
N PRO A 224 5.94 -18.39 15.71
CA PRO A 224 7.35 -18.77 15.80
C PRO A 224 7.51 -20.25 16.19
N SER A 225 8.36 -20.97 15.47
CA SER A 225 8.83 -22.29 15.84
C SER A 225 9.89 -22.17 16.94
N GLY A 226 9.47 -22.46 18.17
CA GLY A 226 10.36 -22.54 19.34
C GLY A 226 9.66 -23.30 20.45
N ALA A 227 10.22 -24.43 20.84
CA ALA A 227 9.61 -25.45 21.67
C ALA A 227 9.14 -24.93 23.05
N GLY A 228 7.97 -25.43 23.48
CA GLY A 228 7.64 -25.56 24.91
C GLY A 228 6.63 -24.56 25.47
N LEU A 229 5.38 -25.02 25.54
CA LEU A 229 4.37 -24.71 26.56
C LEU A 229 3.75 -23.30 26.56
N GLY A 230 2.56 -23.23 25.93
CA GLY A 230 1.39 -22.58 26.54
C GLY A 230 1.37 -21.06 26.59
N GLY A 231 1.18 -20.41 25.44
CA GLY A 231 0.79 -19.00 25.36
C GLY A 231 1.05 -18.39 23.99
N SER A 232 -0.01 -18.13 23.22
CA SER A 232 0.10 -17.29 22.02
C SER A 232 0.39 -15.86 22.45
N THR A 233 1.61 -15.35 22.21
CA THR A 233 1.93 -13.94 22.47
C THR A 233 1.75 -13.12 21.19
N VAL A 234 0.59 -12.46 21.07
CA VAL A 234 0.42 -11.24 20.28
C VAL A 234 0.50 -10.10 21.29
N ARG A 235 1.50 -9.22 21.18
CA ARG A 235 1.51 -7.99 21.99
C ARG A 235 0.54 -7.00 21.36
N LEU A 236 -0.69 -6.98 21.87
CA LEU A 236 -1.53 -5.79 21.79
C LEU A 236 -0.88 -4.73 22.67
N ALA A 237 -0.26 -3.72 22.06
CA ALA A 237 0.08 -2.50 22.77
C ALA A 237 -1.23 -1.73 23.05
N HIS A 238 -1.99 -2.19 24.03
CA HIS A 238 -3.03 -1.39 24.67
C HIS A 238 -2.33 -0.37 25.55
N THR A 239 -2.23 0.88 25.12
CA THR A 239 -2.02 2.00 26.03
C THR A 239 -3.28 2.85 26.08
N GLY A 240 -4.26 2.32 26.80
CA GLY A 240 -5.24 3.15 27.51
C GLY A 240 -4.58 3.69 28.77
N ALA A 241 -3.84 4.79 28.64
CA ALA A 241 -3.44 5.71 29.71
C ALA A 241 -2.69 6.85 29.05
N ALA A 242 -2.95 8.09 29.47
CA ALA A 242 -2.32 9.30 28.95
C ALA A 242 -0.79 9.16 28.91
N VAL A 243 -0.27 8.91 27.72
CA VAL A 243 1.14 9.07 27.40
C VAL A 243 1.19 10.26 26.46
N THR A 244 1.88 11.31 26.90
CA THR A 244 2.45 12.31 26.01
C THR A 244 3.43 11.60 25.07
N ALA A 245 2.89 10.93 24.06
CA ALA A 245 3.65 10.53 22.90
C ALA A 245 3.92 11.81 22.13
N VAL A 246 5.19 12.08 21.86
CA VAL A 246 5.59 13.12 20.94
C VAL A 246 5.02 12.74 19.58
N PHE A 247 3.85 13.29 19.26
CA PHE A 247 3.30 13.29 17.92
C PHE A 247 4.27 14.05 17.02
N MET A 248 4.83 13.40 16.00
CA MET A 248 5.06 14.14 14.75
C MET A 248 3.70 14.24 14.05
N LEU A 249 2.90 15.18 14.53
CA LEU A 249 1.75 15.69 13.80
C LEU A 249 2.32 16.61 12.72
N ALA A 250 2.36 16.16 11.47
CA ALA A 250 2.50 17.07 10.34
C ALA A 250 1.15 17.79 10.11
N ALA A 251 0.75 18.64 11.05
CA ALA A 251 -0.23 19.67 10.77
C ALA A 251 0.48 20.76 9.98
N VAL A 252 0.44 20.68 8.65
CA VAL A 252 0.86 21.80 7.79
C VAL A 252 -0.27 22.81 7.75
N THR A 253 -0.31 23.72 8.72
CA THR A 253 -0.87 25.04 8.46
C THR A 253 0.22 25.84 7.75
N LEU A 254 0.01 26.17 6.48
CA LEU A 254 0.92 27.01 5.71
C LEU A 254 1.06 28.39 6.35
N THR A 255 2.13 28.60 7.10
CA THR A 255 2.85 29.89 7.17
C THR A 255 4.26 29.59 7.68
N SER A 256 5.21 29.58 6.75
CA SER A 256 6.66 29.69 7.00
C SER A 256 7.37 28.50 7.67
N GLY A 257 8.11 27.73 6.85
CA GLY A 257 9.49 27.33 7.18
C GLY A 257 9.73 26.00 7.91
N LEU A 258 10.33 25.07 7.16
CA LEU A 258 11.16 23.94 7.61
C LEU A 258 10.45 22.63 8.03
N VAL A 259 10.66 21.57 7.24
CA VAL A 259 10.36 20.17 7.61
C VAL A 259 11.68 19.43 7.77
N LEU A 260 11.86 18.76 8.91
CA LEU A 260 13.04 17.98 9.25
C LEU A 260 12.74 16.49 9.07
N ILE A 261 13.29 15.87 8.03
CA ILE A 261 13.34 14.40 7.87
C ILE A 261 14.74 13.96 8.31
N ALA A 262 14.82 12.89 9.10
CA ALA A 262 16.06 12.37 9.64
C ALA A 262 17.16 12.29 8.55
N GLY A 263 18.22 13.08 8.74
CA GLY A 263 19.51 12.86 8.11
C GLY A 263 19.98 13.81 7.00
N ARG A 264 19.12 14.45 6.19
CA ARG A 264 19.59 15.41 5.15
C ARG A 264 18.60 16.55 4.89
N ARG A 265 19.10 17.78 4.92
CA ARG A 265 18.35 19.02 4.62
C ARG A 265 17.85 19.00 3.18
N LEU A 266 16.55 18.87 2.97
CA LEU A 266 15.89 19.10 1.69
C LEU A 266 15.61 20.61 1.54
N ARG A 267 16.14 21.23 0.48
CA ARG A 267 15.87 22.64 0.14
C ARG A 267 15.11 22.66 -1.18
N ILE A 268 13.78 22.80 -1.11
CA ILE A 268 12.93 22.98 -2.29
C ILE A 268 12.82 24.49 -2.55
N SER A 269 13.36 24.96 -3.68
CA SER A 269 13.12 26.32 -4.18
C SER A 269 11.98 26.32 -5.19
N ARG A 270 11.09 27.31 -5.11
CA ARG A 270 10.07 27.60 -6.12
C ARG A 270 10.71 28.39 -7.28
N GLU A 271 10.40 28.00 -8.50
CA GLU A 271 10.26 28.93 -9.63
C GLU A 271 8.78 28.93 -10.04
#